data_AF-A0A7S0F1Z6-F1
#
_entry.id   AF-A0A7S0F1Z6-F1
#
_cell.length_a   1.000
_cell.length_b   1.000
_cell.length_c   1.000
_cell.angle_alpha   90.00
_cell.angle_beta   90.00
_cell.angle_gamma   90.00
#
_symmetry.space_group_name_H-M   'P 1'
#
loop_
_entity.id
_entity.type
_entity.pdbx_description
1 polymer ?
#
loop_
_entity_poly.entity_id
_entity_poly.type
_entity_poly.pdbx_seq_one_letter_code
_entity_poly.pdbx_strand_id
1 'polypeptide(L)'
;MKYRYPAEAVDGGVFDGGIFGGGIFADNDEAKAAFCRMKLEEQELLEEQAASAVAAAEKLRNLPHWANAFSDEMNLEEKNKELTVAVGALANTAVQAVKAYLGNFTGLLGLVDTLKTQVMHMAWSSNESIERKAAVDYDESTGHYAVLLIERQSSAKDVKVPFTGAKTYTAKLKVSFRRAQAKNDAARQICQALVDQAAGDLVQKIEAMEIF
;
A
#
# COMPACT_ATOMS: atom_id res chain seq x y z
N MET A 1 7.36 -6.22 -45.83
CA MET A 1 8.26 -7.34 -45.47
C MET A 1 7.85 -8.55 -46.29
N LYS A 2 8.74 -9.05 -47.15
CA LYS A 2 8.51 -10.20 -48.05
C LYS A 2 8.93 -11.47 -47.30
N TYR A 3 8.01 -12.41 -47.09
CA TYR A 3 8.34 -13.73 -46.57
C TYR A 3 8.93 -14.58 -47.70
N ARG A 4 10.22 -14.93 -47.56
CA ARG A 4 10.92 -15.94 -48.37
C ARG A 4 10.58 -17.32 -47.80
N TYR A 5 10.04 -18.20 -48.63
CA TYR A 5 10.11 -19.65 -48.39
C TYR A 5 11.48 -20.17 -48.86
N PRO A 6 12.14 -21.07 -48.11
CA PRO A 6 13.30 -21.76 -48.62
C PRO A 6 12.86 -22.81 -49.65
N ALA A 7 13.43 -22.70 -50.85
CA ALA A 7 13.38 -23.72 -51.88
C ALA A 7 14.33 -24.85 -51.48
N GLU A 8 13.79 -26.02 -51.15
CA GLU A 8 14.57 -27.26 -51.17
C GLU A 8 14.33 -27.94 -52.51
N ALA A 9 15.43 -28.15 -53.21
CA ALA A 9 15.51 -28.86 -54.47
C ALA A 9 15.18 -30.33 -54.25
N VAL A 10 14.27 -30.86 -55.06
CA VAL A 10 14.24 -32.29 -55.38
C VAL A 10 14.48 -32.40 -56.87
N ASP A 11 15.68 -32.85 -57.17
CA ASP A 11 16.19 -33.14 -58.50
C ASP A 11 15.71 -34.52 -58.95
N GLY A 12 15.48 -34.68 -60.25
CA GLY A 12 15.48 -35.97 -60.95
C GLY A 12 14.17 -36.80 -60.93
N GLY A 13 13.43 -36.76 -62.04
CA GLY A 13 12.40 -37.75 -62.33
C GLY A 13 11.56 -37.45 -63.57
N VAL A 14 12.16 -37.62 -64.75
CA VAL A 14 11.43 -37.66 -66.02
C VAL A 14 10.52 -38.90 -66.02
N PHE A 15 9.20 -38.69 -66.08
CA PHE A 15 8.27 -39.68 -66.61
C PHE A 15 7.35 -39.01 -67.63
N ASP A 16 7.56 -39.43 -68.87
CA ASP A 16 6.76 -39.12 -70.05
C ASP A 16 5.59 -40.12 -70.13
N GLY A 17 4.43 -39.65 -70.55
CA GLY A 17 3.29 -40.47 -70.95
C GLY A 17 2.26 -40.81 -69.86
N GLY A 18 1.01 -40.38 -70.07
CA GLY A 18 -0.15 -41.05 -69.48
C GLY A 18 -1.23 -40.13 -68.93
N ILE A 19 -2.20 -39.79 -69.78
CA ILE A 19 -3.51 -39.28 -69.39
C ILE A 19 -4.13 -40.23 -68.37
N PHE A 20 -4.36 -39.77 -67.14
CA PHE A 20 -5.57 -40.09 -66.38
C PHE A 20 -5.93 -38.89 -65.51
N GLY A 21 -7.02 -38.22 -65.90
CA GLY A 21 -7.79 -37.42 -64.97
C GLY A 21 -8.24 -38.30 -63.80
N GLY A 22 -8.08 -37.76 -62.60
CA GLY A 22 -8.45 -38.38 -61.33
C GLY A 22 -7.89 -37.47 -60.24
N GLY A 23 -8.56 -36.40 -59.82
CA GLY A 23 -9.91 -36.56 -59.29
C GLY A 23 -9.91 -37.55 -58.12
N ILE A 24 -8.87 -37.56 -57.27
CA ILE A 24 -8.91 -38.30 -55.99
C ILE A 24 -9.69 -37.42 -54.98
N PHE A 25 -10.98 -37.26 -55.26
CA PHE A 25 -11.98 -37.20 -54.22
C PHE A 25 -12.34 -38.66 -53.93
N ALA A 26 -11.74 -39.20 -52.87
CA ALA A 26 -12.22 -40.39 -52.20
C ALA A 26 -11.77 -40.29 -50.74
N ASP A 27 -12.74 -39.93 -49.90
CA ASP A 27 -12.86 -40.31 -48.51
C ASP A 27 -11.69 -39.97 -47.59
N ASN A 28 -11.58 -38.69 -47.26
CA ASN A 28 -11.20 -38.37 -45.88
C ASN A 28 -11.82 -37.05 -45.42
N ASP A 29 -13.12 -36.88 -45.69
CA ASP A 29 -13.93 -35.84 -45.04
C ASP A 29 -13.75 -35.91 -43.52
N GLU A 30 -13.54 -37.12 -43.00
CA GLU A 30 -13.23 -37.36 -41.60
C GLU A 30 -11.88 -36.76 -41.16
N ALA A 31 -10.79 -36.94 -41.92
CA ALA A 31 -9.50 -36.34 -41.58
C ALA A 31 -9.45 -34.82 -41.78
N LYS A 32 -10.15 -34.27 -42.79
CA LYS A 32 -10.28 -32.82 -42.94
C LYS A 32 -11.14 -32.23 -41.82
N ALA A 33 -12.24 -32.88 -41.47
CA ALA A 33 -13.07 -32.48 -40.32
C ALA A 33 -12.33 -32.67 -38.99
N ALA A 34 -11.46 -33.67 -38.85
CA ALA A 34 -10.62 -33.86 -37.67
C ALA A 34 -9.55 -32.78 -37.56
N PHE A 35 -8.91 -32.39 -38.67
CA PHE A 35 -7.94 -31.29 -38.68
C PHE A 35 -8.60 -29.95 -38.35
N CYS A 36 -9.77 -29.67 -38.91
CA CYS A 36 -10.55 -28.48 -38.58
C CYS A 36 -10.97 -28.47 -37.10
N ARG A 37 -11.41 -29.61 -36.54
CA ARG A 37 -11.72 -29.75 -35.11
C ARG A 37 -10.51 -29.51 -34.22
N MET A 38 -9.37 -30.14 -34.54
CA MET A 38 -8.14 -29.96 -33.77
C MET A 38 -7.63 -28.51 -33.80
N LYS A 39 -7.78 -27.81 -34.93
CA LYS A 39 -7.42 -26.38 -35.03
C LYS A 39 -8.40 -25.47 -34.28
N LEU A 40 -9.69 -25.82 -34.25
CA LEU A 40 -10.69 -25.11 -33.45
C LEU A 40 -10.44 -25.31 -31.95
N GLU A 41 -10.18 -26.55 -31.51
CA GLU A 41 -9.82 -26.87 -30.13
C GLU A 41 -8.54 -26.15 -29.69
N GLU A 42 -7.50 -26.12 -30.53
CA GLU A 42 -6.26 -25.37 -30.27
C GLU A 42 -6.52 -23.86 -30.14
N GLN A 43 -7.43 -23.31 -30.96
CA GLN A 43 -7.79 -21.90 -30.91
C GLN A 43 -8.64 -21.57 -29.67
N GLU A 44 -9.59 -22.42 -29.29
CA GLU A 44 -10.38 -22.30 -28.06
C GLU A 44 -9.48 -22.33 -26.82
N LEU A 45 -8.48 -23.22 -26.81
CA LEU A 45 -7.52 -23.33 -25.70
C LEU A 45 -6.64 -22.08 -25.58
N LEU A 46 -6.24 -21.48 -26.71
CA LEU A 46 -5.48 -20.23 -26.73
C LEU A 46 -6.34 -19.03 -26.32
N GLU A 47 -7.61 -18.98 -26.72
CA GLU A 47 -8.56 -17.94 -26.30
C GLU A 47 -8.90 -18.04 -24.81
N GLU A 48 -9.05 -19.25 -24.27
CA GLU A 48 -9.26 -19.48 -22.84
C GLU A 48 -8.03 -19.06 -22.02
N GLN A 49 -6.82 -19.41 -22.48
CA GLN A 49 -5.58 -18.96 -21.84
C GLN A 49 -5.41 -17.44 -21.91
N ALA A 50 -5.76 -16.81 -23.04
CA ALA A 50 -5.72 -15.36 -23.19
C ALA A 50 -6.75 -14.67 -22.27
N ALA A 51 -7.98 -15.18 -22.18
CA ALA A 51 -9.01 -14.67 -21.28
C ALA A 51 -8.62 -14.82 -19.80
N SER A 52 -8.01 -15.95 -19.43
CA SER A 52 -7.46 -16.19 -18.10
C SER A 52 -6.32 -15.21 -17.76
N ALA A 53 -5.41 -14.96 -18.70
CA ALA A 53 -4.32 -14.00 -18.54
C ALA A 53 -4.83 -12.55 -18.42
N VAL A 54 -5.85 -12.17 -19.19
CA VAL A 54 -6.50 -10.85 -19.09
C VAL A 54 -7.20 -10.69 -17.73
N ALA A 55 -7.94 -11.70 -17.27
CA ALA A 55 -8.60 -11.68 -15.96
C ALA A 55 -7.59 -11.63 -14.81
N ALA A 56 -6.44 -12.32 -14.92
CA ALA A 56 -5.37 -12.26 -13.94
C ALA A 56 -4.68 -10.88 -13.92
N ALA A 57 -4.43 -10.29 -15.08
CA ALA A 57 -3.87 -8.94 -15.21
C ALA A 57 -4.83 -7.85 -14.68
N GLU A 58 -6.14 -8.03 -14.88
CA GLU A 58 -7.18 -7.14 -14.37
C GLU A 58 -7.32 -7.24 -12.84
N LYS A 59 -7.23 -8.45 -12.28
CA LYS A 59 -7.14 -8.65 -10.82
C LYS A 59 -5.91 -7.97 -10.22
N LEU A 60 -4.74 -8.05 -10.88
CA LEU A 60 -3.52 -7.39 -10.42
C LEU A 60 -3.59 -5.86 -10.54
N ARG A 61 -4.25 -5.31 -11.57
CA ARG A 61 -4.49 -3.86 -11.69
C ARG A 61 -5.34 -3.28 -10.56
N ASN A 62 -6.24 -4.09 -9.99
CA ASN A 62 -7.15 -3.68 -8.93
C ASN A 62 -6.55 -3.76 -7.52
N LEU A 63 -5.30 -4.25 -7.37
CA LEU A 63 -4.61 -4.25 -6.09
C LEU A 63 -4.08 -2.84 -5.76
N PRO A 64 -4.12 -2.39 -4.50
CA PRO A 64 -3.62 -1.08 -4.14
C PRO A 64 -2.11 -0.98 -4.36
N HIS A 65 -1.68 0.00 -5.14
CA HIS A 65 -0.27 0.26 -5.42
C HIS A 65 0.20 1.47 -4.63
N TRP A 66 1.26 1.25 -3.85
CA TRP A 66 1.88 2.27 -3.01
C TRP A 66 3.30 2.56 -3.49
N ALA A 67 3.75 3.80 -3.31
CA ALA A 67 5.15 4.16 -3.52
C ALA A 67 5.61 5.19 -2.49
N ASN A 68 6.92 5.46 -2.44
CA ASN A 68 7.51 6.46 -1.55
C ASN A 68 7.07 6.29 -0.08
N ALA A 69 6.96 5.02 0.35
CA ALA A 69 6.57 4.68 1.70
C ALA A 69 7.67 5.07 2.69
N PHE A 70 7.25 5.69 3.78
CA PHE A 70 8.08 6.05 4.92
C PHE A 70 7.33 5.68 6.18
N SER A 71 8.02 5.05 7.12
CA SER A 71 7.49 4.72 8.44
C SER A 71 8.59 4.96 9.45
N ASP A 72 8.25 5.63 10.55
CA ASP A 72 9.16 5.82 11.67
C ASP A 72 8.39 5.81 13.00
N GLU A 73 9.09 5.47 14.07
CA GLU A 73 8.56 5.44 15.42
C GLU A 73 9.52 6.17 16.36
N MET A 74 8.98 7.12 17.13
CA MET A 74 9.72 7.84 18.15
C MET A 74 9.13 7.55 19.54
N ASN A 75 10.02 7.36 20.50
CA ASN A 75 9.69 7.27 21.91
C ASN A 75 10.30 8.49 22.60
N LEU A 76 9.45 9.37 23.13
CA LEU A 76 9.81 10.64 23.74
C LEU A 76 9.56 10.56 25.25
N GLU A 77 10.52 11.02 26.05
CA GLU A 77 10.43 11.13 27.50
C GLU A 77 10.88 12.52 27.92
N GLU A 78 10.09 13.19 28.75
CA GLU A 78 10.39 14.53 29.25
C GLU A 78 10.16 14.62 30.76
N LYS A 79 11.03 15.38 31.45
CA LYS A 79 11.00 15.52 32.91
C LYS A 79 10.94 16.98 33.31
N ASN A 80 9.88 17.36 34.02
CA ASN A 80 9.72 18.73 34.47
C ASN A 80 9.06 18.83 35.85
N LYS A 81 9.17 19.98 36.52
CA LYS A 81 8.50 20.26 37.80
C LYS A 81 6.99 20.44 37.64
N GLU A 82 6.55 20.81 36.43
CA GLU A 82 5.14 20.96 36.06
C GLU A 82 4.79 20.03 34.91
N LEU A 83 3.73 19.23 35.08
CA LEU A 83 3.28 18.25 34.08
C LEU A 83 2.88 18.92 32.76
N THR A 84 2.17 20.04 32.82
CA THR A 84 1.76 20.81 31.62
C THR A 84 2.94 21.28 30.80
N VAL A 85 4.05 21.65 31.45
CA VAL A 85 5.29 22.06 30.79
C VAL A 85 5.98 20.85 30.15
N ALA A 86 6.04 19.72 30.84
CA ALA A 86 6.58 18.48 30.28
C ALA A 86 5.79 18.02 29.05
N VAL A 87 4.45 18.02 29.13
CA VAL A 87 3.56 17.65 28.02
C VAL A 87 3.69 18.64 26.86
N GLY A 88 3.77 19.93 27.13
CA GLY A 88 3.97 20.96 26.10
C GLY A 88 5.30 20.81 25.37
N ALA A 89 6.38 20.49 26.09
CA ALA A 89 7.68 20.21 25.50
C ALA A 89 7.64 18.94 24.63
N LEU A 90 7.02 17.85 25.11
CA LEU A 90 6.80 16.63 24.32
C LEU A 90 6.01 16.90 23.04
N ALA A 91 4.90 17.63 23.14
CA ALA A 91 4.06 17.98 22.00
C ALA A 91 4.87 18.77 20.96
N ASN A 92 5.67 19.74 21.38
CA ASN A 92 6.50 20.54 20.48
C ASN A 92 7.59 19.68 19.79
N THR A 93 8.26 18.80 20.53
CA THR A 93 9.26 17.88 19.97
C THR A 93 8.63 16.93 18.95
N ALA A 94 7.49 16.32 19.29
CA ALA A 94 6.75 15.45 18.38
C ALA A 94 6.30 16.19 17.11
N VAL A 95 5.79 17.42 17.26
CA VAL A 95 5.42 18.31 16.15
C VAL A 95 6.60 18.60 15.23
N GLN A 96 7.77 18.93 15.79
CA GLN A 96 8.96 19.20 14.97
C GLN A 96 9.43 17.96 14.22
N ALA A 97 9.42 16.79 14.87
CA ALA A 97 9.80 15.53 14.25
C ALA A 97 8.84 15.15 13.11
N VAL A 98 7.52 15.18 13.35
CA VAL A 98 6.52 14.88 12.32
C VAL A 98 6.56 15.89 11.18
N LYS A 99 6.79 17.18 11.46
CA LYS A 99 7.00 18.20 10.41
C LYS A 99 8.23 17.89 9.55
N ALA A 100 9.32 17.41 10.15
CA ALA A 100 10.50 16.98 9.39
C ALA A 100 10.19 15.76 8.50
N TYR A 101 9.41 14.79 8.98
CA TYR A 101 8.97 13.65 8.17
C TYR A 101 8.06 14.06 7.02
N LEU A 102 7.13 14.99 7.27
CA LEU A 102 6.24 15.55 6.25
C LEU A 102 6.98 16.38 5.21
N GLY A 103 8.11 17.01 5.54
CA GLY A 103 8.86 17.81 4.58
C GLY A 103 8.01 18.94 3.98
N ASN A 104 7.89 18.97 2.65
CA ASN A 104 7.19 20.03 1.91
C ASN A 104 5.75 19.69 1.50
N PHE A 105 5.15 18.62 2.03
CA PHE A 105 3.75 18.27 1.72
C PHE A 105 2.78 19.16 2.49
N THR A 106 2.47 20.33 1.93
CA THR A 106 1.61 21.35 2.56
C THR A 106 0.19 20.86 2.83
N GLY A 107 -0.32 19.95 1.99
CA GLY A 107 -1.64 19.35 2.17
C GLY A 107 -1.77 18.46 3.42
N LEU A 108 -0.66 18.08 4.05
CA LEU A 108 -0.64 17.22 5.24
C LEU A 108 -0.30 17.99 6.53
N LEU A 109 -0.19 19.32 6.48
CA LEU A 109 0.16 20.12 7.65
C LEU A 109 -0.93 20.11 8.72
N GLY A 110 -2.19 19.82 8.37
CA GLY A 110 -3.30 19.66 9.32
C GLY A 110 -3.05 18.57 10.35
N LEU A 111 -2.28 17.53 10.02
CA LEU A 111 -1.85 16.50 10.97
C LEU A 111 -0.97 17.05 12.08
N VAL A 112 -0.15 18.06 11.81
CA VAL A 112 0.76 18.64 12.79
C VAL A 112 -0.02 19.40 13.87
N ASP A 113 -1.03 20.17 13.47
CA ASP A 113 -1.90 20.88 14.40
C ASP A 113 -2.78 19.91 15.20
N THR A 114 -3.24 18.84 14.53
CA THR A 114 -4.00 17.76 15.17
C THR A 114 -3.15 17.02 16.21
N LEU A 115 -1.90 16.69 15.91
CA LEU A 115 -0.95 16.08 16.82
C LEU A 115 -0.78 16.90 18.10
N LYS A 116 -0.48 18.19 17.96
CA LYS A 116 -0.27 19.08 19.10
C LYS A 116 -1.50 19.11 20.00
N THR A 117 -2.67 19.26 19.39
CA THR A 117 -3.96 19.31 20.09
C THR A 117 -4.22 17.98 20.81
N GLN A 118 -4.07 16.86 20.12
CA GLN A 118 -4.34 15.53 20.69
C GLN A 118 -3.43 15.22 21.89
N VAL A 119 -2.13 15.52 21.80
CA VAL A 119 -1.16 15.31 22.90
C VAL A 119 -1.50 16.18 24.11
N MET A 120 -1.83 17.46 23.91
CA MET A 120 -2.18 18.37 25.01
C MET A 120 -3.49 17.98 25.72
N HIS A 121 -4.42 17.37 24.99
CA HIS A 121 -5.73 16.94 25.52
C HIS A 121 -5.79 15.46 25.93
N MET A 122 -4.66 14.75 25.99
CA MET A 122 -4.60 13.41 26.60
C MET A 122 -4.69 13.51 28.13
N ALA A 123 -5.23 12.48 28.78
CA ALA A 123 -5.45 12.46 30.22
C ALA A 123 -4.17 12.17 31.01
N TRP A 124 -3.22 13.11 31.10
CA TRP A 124 -1.89 12.91 31.72
C TRP A 124 -1.87 12.70 33.25
N SER A 125 -3.01 12.39 33.87
CA SER A 125 -3.17 12.43 35.33
C SER A 125 -2.95 11.10 36.07
N SER A 126 -2.60 9.99 35.39
CA SER A 126 -2.42 8.67 36.06
C SER A 126 -1.22 7.87 35.57
N ASN A 127 -0.59 7.13 36.49
CA ASN A 127 0.58 6.29 36.22
C ASN A 127 0.28 5.03 35.37
N GLU A 128 -0.98 4.62 35.24
CA GLU A 128 -1.36 3.30 34.70
C GLU A 128 -2.24 3.36 33.45
N SER A 129 -2.59 4.56 32.99
CA SER A 129 -3.45 4.67 31.83
C SER A 129 -2.60 4.76 30.56
N ILE A 130 -2.79 3.81 29.65
CA ILE A 130 -2.38 3.93 28.25
C ILE A 130 -3.56 4.56 27.51
N GLU A 131 -3.32 5.65 26.79
CA GLU A 131 -4.31 6.29 25.93
C GLU A 131 -3.74 6.37 24.52
N ARG A 132 -4.54 6.00 23.52
CA ARG A 132 -4.15 6.01 22.12
C ARG A 132 -5.07 6.91 21.32
N LYS A 133 -4.48 7.67 20.41
CA LYS A 133 -5.20 8.49 19.42
C LYS A 133 -4.56 8.28 18.06
N ALA A 134 -5.39 8.27 17.02
CA ALA A 134 -4.92 8.24 15.65
C ALA A 134 -5.45 9.46 14.88
N ALA A 135 -4.70 9.84 13.85
CA ALA A 135 -5.11 10.84 12.86
C ALA A 135 -4.59 10.40 11.49
N VAL A 136 -5.41 10.60 10.46
CA VAL A 136 -5.05 10.37 9.07
C VAL A 136 -5.41 11.60 8.26
N ASP A 137 -4.58 11.92 7.29
CA ASP A 137 -4.83 12.98 6.34
C ASP A 137 -4.34 12.56 4.95
N TYR A 138 -4.97 13.12 3.93
CA TYR A 138 -4.72 12.79 2.53
C TYR A 138 -4.60 14.05 1.69
N ASP A 139 -3.46 14.20 1.03
CA ASP A 139 -3.21 15.27 0.08
C ASP A 139 -3.60 14.82 -1.32
N GLU A 140 -4.77 15.26 -1.78
CA GLU A 140 -5.28 14.96 -3.12
C GLU A 140 -4.35 15.41 -4.24
N SER A 141 -3.58 16.48 -4.02
CA SER A 141 -2.73 17.09 -5.06
C SER A 141 -1.50 16.24 -5.37
N THR A 142 -0.93 15.61 -4.35
CA THR A 142 0.29 14.77 -4.50
C THR A 142 -0.01 13.27 -4.42
N GLY A 143 -1.22 12.91 -3.99
CA GLY A 143 -1.63 11.54 -3.73
C GLY A 143 -0.94 10.90 -2.52
N HIS A 144 -0.35 11.70 -1.63
CA HIS A 144 0.24 11.19 -0.40
C HIS A 144 -0.81 11.13 0.71
N TYR A 145 -0.82 10.03 1.45
CA TYR A 145 -1.52 9.96 2.72
C TYR A 145 -0.49 9.87 3.84
N ALA A 146 -0.84 10.42 4.99
CA ALA A 146 -0.07 10.26 6.21
C ALA A 146 -0.96 9.78 7.35
N VAL A 147 -0.38 8.92 8.16
CA VAL A 147 -1.00 8.29 9.30
C VAL A 147 -0.14 8.59 10.51
N LEU A 148 -0.81 8.98 11.59
CA LEU A 148 -0.21 9.30 12.85
C LEU A 148 -0.91 8.51 13.94
N LEU A 149 -0.14 7.74 14.69
CA LEU A 149 -0.59 7.06 15.90
C LEU A 149 0.17 7.64 17.09
N ILE A 150 -0.56 8.08 18.10
CA ILE A 150 -0.05 8.71 19.31
C ILE A 150 -0.47 7.86 20.49
N GLU A 151 0.51 7.37 21.25
CA GLU A 151 0.30 6.56 22.44
C GLU A 151 0.91 7.28 23.65
N ARG A 152 0.08 7.64 24.62
CA ARG A 152 0.55 7.98 25.96
C ARG A 152 0.95 6.68 26.65
N GLN A 153 2.20 6.58 27.07
CA GLN A 153 2.71 5.37 27.76
C GLN A 153 2.65 5.48 29.27
N SER A 154 3.03 6.63 29.84
CA SER A 154 2.95 6.85 31.29
C SER A 154 3.16 8.32 31.64
N SER A 155 2.58 8.72 32.76
CA SER A 155 2.98 9.92 33.50
C SER A 155 3.30 9.48 34.92
N ALA A 156 4.53 9.62 35.38
CA ALA A 156 4.93 9.27 36.75
C ALA A 156 5.28 10.54 37.53
N LYS A 157 4.84 10.60 38.79
CA LYS A 157 5.30 11.62 39.74
C LYS A 157 6.47 11.06 40.55
N ASP A 158 7.66 11.50 40.21
CA ASP A 158 8.89 11.18 40.93
C ASP A 158 9.09 12.17 42.09
N VAL A 159 9.08 11.64 43.32
CA VAL A 159 9.39 12.41 44.54
C VAL A 159 10.76 11.97 45.04
N LYS A 160 11.82 12.74 44.73
CA LYS A 160 13.11 12.57 45.41
C LYS A 160 14.03 13.78 45.26
N VAL A 161 14.10 14.60 46.32
CA VAL A 161 15.32 15.30 46.74
C VAL A 161 15.31 15.39 48.29
N PRO A 162 16.32 14.86 49.00
CA PRO A 162 16.31 14.77 50.47
C PRO A 162 16.40 16.12 51.21
N PHE A 163 16.55 17.26 50.52
CA PHE A 163 16.70 18.57 51.15
C PHE A 163 15.75 19.67 50.65
N THR A 164 14.97 19.47 49.59
CA THR A 164 14.11 20.52 49.00
C THR A 164 12.68 20.08 48.63
N GLY A 165 12.31 18.82 48.80
CA GLY A 165 10.92 18.36 48.58
C GLY A 165 10.37 18.59 47.16
N ALA A 166 11.23 18.83 46.16
CA ALA A 166 10.79 19.12 44.81
C ALA A 166 10.17 17.88 44.15
N LYS A 167 8.97 18.05 43.60
CA LYS A 167 8.24 17.04 42.82
C LYS A 167 8.66 17.18 41.35
N THR A 168 8.93 16.07 40.69
CA THR A 168 9.21 16.01 39.25
C THR A 168 8.18 15.09 38.60
N TYR A 169 7.70 15.49 37.43
CA TYR A 169 6.80 14.73 36.59
C TYR A 169 7.60 14.21 35.40
N THR A 170 7.50 12.91 35.15
CA THR A 170 8.05 12.22 33.99
C THR A 170 6.90 11.87 33.07
N ALA A 171 6.87 12.41 31.85
CA ALA A 171 5.86 12.12 30.83
C ALA A 171 6.50 11.34 29.68
N LYS A 172 5.82 10.27 29.22
CA LYS A 172 6.29 9.43 28.10
C LYS A 172 5.25 9.35 26.99
N LEU A 173 5.69 9.58 25.77
CA LEU A 173 4.88 9.58 24.56
C LEU A 173 5.54 8.73 23.49
N LYS A 174 4.80 7.79 22.91
CA LYS A 174 5.21 7.07 21.70
C LYS A 174 4.42 7.63 20.52
N VAL A 175 5.12 7.97 19.44
CA VAL A 175 4.50 8.48 18.21
C VAL A 175 4.99 7.63 17.05
N SER A 176 4.05 7.00 16.35
CA SER A 176 4.32 6.26 15.11
C SER A 176 3.77 7.06 13.94
N PHE A 177 4.63 7.34 12.97
CA PHE A 177 4.28 8.11 11.78
C PHE A 177 4.50 7.25 10.54
N ARG A 178 3.53 7.28 9.62
CA ARG A 178 3.65 6.64 8.31
C ARG A 178 3.18 7.58 7.22
N ARG A 179 3.82 7.51 6.07
CA ARG A 179 3.38 8.20 4.85
C ARG A 179 3.62 7.29 3.66
N ALA A 180 2.71 7.27 2.72
CA ALA A 180 2.95 6.67 1.41
C ALA A 180 2.16 7.39 0.32
N GLN A 181 2.51 7.14 -0.93
CA GLN A 181 1.84 7.70 -2.10
C GLN A 181 0.95 6.64 -2.75
N ALA A 182 -0.33 6.96 -2.92
CA ALA A 182 -1.26 6.16 -3.71
C ALA A 182 -0.95 6.30 -5.21
N LYS A 183 -0.67 5.18 -5.88
CA LYS A 183 -0.33 5.15 -7.33
C LYS A 183 -1.51 4.73 -8.22
N ASN A 184 -2.58 4.21 -7.65
CA ASN A 184 -3.79 3.84 -8.37
C ASN A 184 -5.06 4.13 -7.56
N ASP A 185 -6.22 4.03 -8.22
CA ASP A 185 -7.51 4.37 -7.62
C ASP A 185 -7.90 3.44 -6.47
N ALA A 186 -7.49 2.16 -6.52
CA ALA A 186 -7.68 1.23 -5.40
C ALA A 186 -6.98 1.72 -4.12
N ALA A 187 -5.73 2.19 -4.20
CA ALA A 187 -5.02 2.76 -3.07
C ALA A 187 -5.67 4.08 -2.58
N ARG A 188 -6.17 4.92 -3.49
CA ARG A 188 -6.90 6.16 -3.14
C ARG A 188 -8.19 5.87 -2.38
N GLN A 189 -8.96 4.87 -2.81
CA GLN A 189 -10.19 4.46 -2.12
C GLN A 189 -9.91 3.98 -0.69
N ILE A 190 -8.80 3.27 -0.47
CA ILE A 190 -8.37 2.87 0.88
C ILE A 190 -8.02 4.10 1.73
N CYS A 191 -7.31 5.09 1.16
CA CYS A 191 -6.99 6.32 1.88
C CYS A 191 -8.25 7.07 2.31
N GLN A 192 -9.20 7.25 1.39
CA GLN A 192 -10.47 7.92 1.68
C GLN A 192 -11.23 7.17 2.78
N ALA A 193 -11.32 5.84 2.68
CA ALA A 193 -11.98 5.03 3.69
C ALA A 193 -11.31 5.11 5.07
N LEU A 194 -10.01 5.36 5.16
CA LEU A 194 -9.30 5.59 6.43
C LEU A 194 -9.57 6.99 6.99
N VAL A 195 -9.64 8.01 6.14
CA VAL A 195 -10.00 9.38 6.56
C VAL A 195 -11.43 9.43 7.11
N ASP A 196 -12.35 8.68 6.50
CA ASP A 196 -13.77 8.69 6.87
C ASP A 196 -14.08 7.87 8.16
N GLN A 197 -13.10 7.17 8.73
CA GLN A 197 -13.31 6.31 9.89
C GLN A 197 -13.24 7.04 11.23
N ALA A 198 -14.01 6.56 12.20
CA ALA A 198 -13.91 7.00 13.58
C ALA A 198 -12.52 6.67 14.16
N ALA A 199 -12.01 7.57 15.00
CA ALA A 199 -10.64 7.48 15.53
C ALA A 199 -10.31 6.15 16.26
N GLY A 200 -11.30 5.51 16.89
CA GLY A 200 -11.11 4.23 17.59
C GLY A 200 -10.90 3.04 16.65
N ASP A 201 -11.71 2.92 15.60
CA ASP A 201 -11.60 1.87 14.58
C ASP A 201 -10.32 2.07 13.74
N LEU A 202 -9.96 3.33 13.53
CA LEU A 202 -8.76 3.74 12.83
C LEU A 202 -7.50 3.23 13.55
N VAL A 203 -7.41 3.34 14.88
CA VAL A 203 -6.28 2.79 15.67
C VAL A 203 -6.11 1.30 15.41
N GLN A 204 -7.20 0.51 15.51
CA GLN A 204 -7.14 -0.94 15.29
C GLN A 204 -6.68 -1.30 13.88
N LYS A 205 -7.16 -0.56 12.87
CA LYS A 205 -6.76 -0.80 11.48
C LYS A 205 -5.32 -0.40 11.19
N ILE A 206 -4.82 0.68 11.77
CA ILE A 206 -3.41 1.09 11.60
C ILE A 206 -2.47 0.06 12.24
N GLU A 207 -2.83 -0.47 13.41
CA GLU A 207 -2.11 -1.56 14.06
C GLU A 207 -2.15 -2.85 13.23
N ALA A 208 -3.31 -3.18 12.65
CA ALA A 208 -3.46 -4.36 11.79
C ALA A 208 -2.79 -4.20 10.40
N MET A 209 -2.46 -2.98 9.99
CA MET A 209 -1.72 -2.68 8.75
C MET A 209 -0.21 -3.01 8.88
N GLU A 210 0.16 -4.03 9.65
CA GLU A 210 1.52 -4.58 9.61
C GLU A 210 1.81 -5.16 8.21
N ILE A 211 2.55 -4.37 7.42
CA ILE A 211 3.33 -4.73 6.22
C ILE A 211 2.49 -4.98 4.95
N PHE A 212 2.48 -3.96 4.07
CA PHE A 212 2.42 -4.12 2.61
C PHE A 212 3.76 -3.68 2.01
#